data_AF-A0A511DNX2-F1
#
_entry.id   AF-A0A511DNX2-F1
#
_cell.length_a   1.000
_cell.length_b   1.000
_cell.length_c   1.000
_cell.angle_alpha   90.00
_cell.angle_beta   90.00
_cell.angle_gamma   90.00
#
_symmetry.space_group_name_H-M   'P 1'
#
loop_
_entity.id
_entity.type
_entity.pdbx_description
1 polymer ?
#
loop_
_entity_poly.entity_id
_entity_poly.type
_entity_poly.pdbx_seq_one_letter_code
_entity_poly.pdbx_strand_id
1 'polypeptide(L)'
;MAEQLLHAALAHAARGWRVFPLRPNDQRPAIRDWDARATSDPSRIRRAWTRSPRLNVGIACGPSNLVVIDLDTSGHGSVRPAEWDRPGIRDGVDVLATLAADNCEPLPWETL
;
A
#
# COMPACT_ATOMS: atom_id res chain seq x y z
N MET A 1 -15.91 5.89 -10.12
CA MET A 1 -14.47 6.15 -9.92
C MET A 1 -14.18 7.17 -8.81
N ALA A 2 -14.52 8.46 -8.97
CA ALA A 2 -14.23 9.49 -7.93
C ALA A 2 -14.89 9.18 -6.56
N GLU A 3 -16.15 8.76 -6.58
CA GLU A 3 -16.89 8.39 -5.38
C GLU A 3 -16.33 7.11 -4.72
N GLN A 4 -15.82 6.16 -5.51
CA GLN A 4 -15.22 4.93 -5.00
C GLN A 4 -13.93 5.21 -4.20
N LEU A 5 -13.12 6.18 -4.65
CA LEU A 5 -11.88 6.55 -3.95
C LEU A 5 -12.15 7.23 -2.60
N LEU A 6 -13.20 8.07 -2.51
CA LEU A 6 -13.63 8.62 -1.21
C LEU A 6 -14.12 7.50 -0.28
N HIS A 7 -14.95 6.58 -0.78
CA HIS A 7 -15.41 5.45 0.03
C HIS A 7 -14.26 4.58 0.53
N ALA A 8 -13.27 4.29 -0.32
CA ALA A 8 -12.06 3.57 0.08
C ALA A 8 -11.27 4.33 1.17
N ALA A 9 -11.02 5.62 0.99
CA ALA A 9 -10.33 6.45 1.98
C ALA A 9 -11.03 6.42 3.35
N LEU A 10 -12.37 6.46 3.36
CA LEU A 10 -13.17 6.37 4.57
C LEU A 10 -13.15 4.96 5.19
N ALA A 11 -13.19 3.91 4.38
CA ALA A 11 -13.11 2.54 4.85
C ALA A 11 -11.74 2.21 5.48
N HIS A 12 -10.65 2.77 4.95
CA HIS A 12 -9.32 2.68 5.55
C HIS A 12 -9.26 3.49 6.86
N ALA A 13 -9.79 4.71 6.87
CA ALA A 13 -9.85 5.53 8.08
C ALA A 13 -10.68 4.89 9.21
N ALA A 14 -11.77 4.19 8.86
CA ALA A 14 -12.60 3.44 9.82
C ALA A 14 -11.84 2.25 10.46
N ARG A 15 -10.82 1.71 9.79
CA ARG A 15 -9.89 0.71 10.34
C ARG A 15 -8.79 1.33 11.22
N GLY A 16 -8.82 2.65 11.43
CA GLY A 16 -7.80 3.38 12.18
C GLY A 16 -6.59 3.79 11.34
N TRP A 17 -6.53 3.45 10.04
CA TRP A 17 -5.40 3.78 9.19
C TRP A 17 -5.37 5.26 8.83
N ARG A 18 -4.16 5.83 8.79
CA ARG A 18 -3.93 7.24 8.47
C ARG A 18 -3.84 7.40 6.96
N VAL A 19 -4.85 8.01 6.35
CA VAL A 19 -4.89 8.25 4.90
C VAL A 19 -4.41 9.65 4.54
N PHE A 20 -3.89 9.81 3.33
CA PHE A 20 -3.53 11.09 2.73
C PHE A 20 -3.84 11.09 1.22
N PRO A 21 -4.09 12.26 0.62
CA PRO A 21 -4.43 12.34 -0.79
C PRO A 21 -3.19 12.21 -1.68
N LEU A 22 -3.31 11.40 -2.72
CA LEU A 22 -2.35 11.28 -3.81
C LEU A 22 -2.86 12.01 -5.06
N ARG A 23 -1.93 12.40 -5.92
CA ARG A 23 -2.26 13.01 -7.22
C ARG A 23 -3.07 12.02 -8.07
N PRO A 24 -4.04 12.48 -8.87
CA PRO A 24 -4.78 11.61 -9.77
C PRO A 24 -3.85 10.86 -10.72
N ASN A 25 -4.08 9.55 -10.92
CA ASN A 25 -3.32 8.68 -11.84
C ASN A 25 -1.81 8.63 -11.58
N ASP A 26 -1.40 8.83 -10.33
CA ASP A 26 -0.02 8.87 -9.89
C ASP A 26 0.05 8.41 -8.42
N GLN A 27 1.25 8.08 -7.95
CA GLN A 27 1.55 7.66 -6.58
C GLN A 27 2.17 8.78 -5.73
N ARG A 28 2.39 9.97 -6.31
CA ARG A 28 2.94 11.12 -5.58
C ARG A 28 1.90 11.79 -4.67
N PRO A 29 2.26 12.22 -3.44
CA PRO A 29 1.39 13.00 -2.57
C PRO A 29 0.85 14.29 -3.24
N ALA A 30 -0.41 14.59 -2.99
CA ALA A 30 -1.05 15.84 -3.42
C ALA A 30 -0.85 16.99 -2.43
N ILE A 31 -0.27 16.72 -1.26
CA ILE A 31 0.00 17.69 -0.19
C ILE A 31 1.44 17.61 0.28
N ARG A 32 1.98 18.72 0.80
CA ARG A 32 3.25 18.74 1.55
C ARG A 32 3.08 18.11 2.94
N ASP A 33 4.17 17.58 3.49
CA ASP A 33 4.24 16.97 4.83
C ASP A 33 3.14 15.92 5.04
N TRP A 34 2.98 15.06 4.01
CA TRP A 34 1.84 14.17 3.87
C TRP A 34 1.76 13.12 4.97
N ASP A 35 2.91 12.69 5.49
CA ASP A 35 3.09 11.70 6.55
C ASP A 35 2.59 12.24 7.90
N ALA A 36 3.03 13.44 8.27
CA ALA A 36 2.58 14.14 9.47
C ALA A 36 1.09 14.56 9.37
N ARG A 37 0.59 14.77 8.15
CA ARG A 37 -0.78 15.23 7.90
C ARG A 37 -1.75 14.11 7.57
N ALA A 38 -1.28 12.86 7.45
CA ALA A 38 -2.14 11.70 7.27
C ALA A 38 -3.16 11.62 8.41
N THR A 39 -4.39 11.21 8.10
CA THR A 39 -5.51 11.39 9.01
C THR A 39 -6.49 10.23 8.92
N SER A 40 -7.16 9.94 10.04
CA SER A 40 -8.34 9.08 10.07
C SER A 40 -9.64 9.88 10.33
N ASP A 41 -9.55 11.21 10.47
CA ASP A 41 -10.72 12.07 10.64
C ASP A 41 -11.59 12.10 9.36
N PRO A 42 -12.83 11.57 9.41
CA PRO A 42 -13.73 11.49 8.26
C PRO A 42 -14.12 12.85 7.67
N SER A 43 -14.10 13.92 8.47
CA SER A 43 -14.44 15.28 8.06
C SER A 43 -13.33 15.88 7.20
N ARG A 44 -12.07 15.68 7.60
CA ARG A 44 -10.89 16.09 6.81
C ARG A 44 -10.82 15.36 5.48
N ILE A 45 -11.13 14.07 5.47
CA ILE A 45 -11.12 13.23 4.26
C ILE A 45 -12.21 13.71 3.28
N ARG A 46 -13.47 13.86 3.73
CA ARG A 46 -14.57 14.39 2.89
C ARG A 46 -14.20 15.73 2.27
N ARG A 47 -13.70 16.66 3.08
CA ARG A 47 -13.30 17.99 2.60
C ARG A 47 -12.26 17.93 1.49
N ALA A 48 -11.28 17.02 1.56
CA ALA A 48 -10.26 16.87 0.53
C ALA A 48 -10.86 16.38 -0.81
N TRP A 49 -11.70 15.34 -0.78
CA TRP A 49 -12.35 14.81 -1.98
C TRP A 49 -13.47 15.69 -2.53
N THR A 50 -14.15 16.49 -1.70
CA THR A 50 -15.08 17.53 -2.19
C THR A 50 -14.35 18.58 -3.01
N ARG A 51 -13.13 18.98 -2.59
CA ARG A 51 -12.32 19.96 -3.33
C ARG A 51 -11.69 19.39 -4.60
N SER A 52 -11.33 18.11 -4.59
CA SER A 52 -10.77 17.43 -5.75
C SER A 52 -11.23 15.97 -5.79
N PRO A 53 -12.30 15.66 -6.54
CA PRO A 53 -12.90 14.31 -6.54
C PRO A 53 -12.02 13.22 -7.15
N ARG A 54 -10.97 13.59 -7.89
CA ARG A 54 -10.09 12.64 -8.60
C ARG A 54 -8.83 12.24 -7.82
N LEU A 55 -8.71 12.64 -6.55
CA LEU A 55 -7.58 12.26 -5.72
C LEU A 55 -7.51 10.75 -5.53
N ASN A 56 -6.31 10.19 -5.66
CA ASN A 56 -5.99 8.83 -5.25
C ASN A 56 -5.80 8.76 -3.72
N VAL A 57 -5.78 7.56 -3.17
CA VAL A 57 -5.64 7.32 -1.72
C VAL A 57 -4.26 6.75 -1.41
N GLY A 58 -3.55 7.38 -0.47
CA GLY A 58 -2.36 6.81 0.16
C GLY A 58 -2.64 6.47 1.62
N ILE A 59 -1.96 5.45 2.15
CA ILE A 59 -1.96 5.08 3.58
C ILE A 59 -0.54 5.31 4.12
N ALA A 60 -0.42 6.06 5.21
CA ALA A 60 0.85 6.25 5.89
C ALA A 60 1.10 5.06 6.81
N CYS A 61 1.92 4.10 6.36
CA CYS A 61 2.12 2.81 7.02
C CYS A 61 2.63 2.95 8.47
N GLY A 62 3.68 3.74 8.70
CA GLY A 62 4.24 3.97 10.04
C GLY A 62 3.19 4.49 11.04
N PRO A 63 2.54 5.63 10.77
CA PRO A 63 1.44 6.13 11.61
C PRO A 63 0.22 5.20 11.74
N SER A 64 0.09 4.20 10.86
CA SER A 64 -0.98 3.19 10.88
C SER A 64 -0.54 1.88 11.53
N ASN A 65 0.70 1.78 12.00
CA ASN A 65 1.31 0.55 12.50
C ASN A 65 1.21 -0.63 11.51
N LEU A 66 1.43 -0.35 10.23
CA LEU A 66 1.41 -1.33 9.15
C LEU A 66 2.81 -1.55 8.60
N VAL A 67 3.09 -2.80 8.25
CA VAL A 67 4.17 -3.19 7.33
C VAL A 67 3.51 -3.67 6.04
N VAL A 68 3.97 -3.15 4.91
CA VAL A 68 3.49 -3.55 3.58
C VAL A 68 4.65 -4.20 2.85
N ILE A 69 4.42 -5.40 2.35
CA ILE A 69 5.36 -6.13 1.50
C ILE A 69 4.80 -6.08 0.09
N ASP A 70 5.56 -5.47 -0.82
CA ASP A 70 5.21 -5.47 -2.24
C ASP A 70 5.69 -6.78 -2.88
N LEU A 71 4.75 -7.56 -3.41
CA LEU A 71 5.02 -8.87 -3.99
C LEU A 71 5.09 -8.75 -5.51
N ASP A 72 6.02 -7.92 -5.96
CA ASP A 72 6.18 -7.58 -7.36
C ASP A 72 6.51 -8.80 -8.23
N THR A 73 6.06 -8.73 -9.47
CA THR A 73 6.58 -9.59 -10.53
C THR A 73 7.82 -8.94 -11.15
N SER A 74 8.79 -9.75 -11.58
CA SER A 74 10.00 -9.22 -12.22
C SER A 74 9.63 -8.46 -13.51
N GLY A 75 9.96 -7.17 -13.55
CA GLY A 75 9.81 -6.34 -14.74
C GLY A 75 10.75 -6.74 -15.87
N HIS A 76 10.49 -6.26 -17.08
CA HIS A 76 11.38 -6.51 -18.22
C HIS A 76 12.79 -5.96 -17.94
N GLY A 77 13.79 -6.83 -17.98
CA GLY A 77 15.20 -6.48 -17.78
C GLY A 77 15.64 -6.38 -16.32
N SER A 78 14.78 -6.67 -15.34
CA SER A 78 15.23 -6.79 -13.95
C SER A 78 16.07 -8.06 -13.78
N VAL A 79 17.29 -7.90 -13.27
CA VAL A 79 18.15 -9.02 -12.88
C VAL A 79 17.75 -9.46 -11.48
N ARG A 80 17.42 -10.74 -11.33
CA ARG A 80 17.11 -11.31 -10.02
C ARG A 80 18.37 -11.40 -9.17
N PRO A 81 18.31 -11.11 -7.84
CA PRO A 81 19.41 -11.42 -6.94
C PRO A 81 19.77 -12.91 -6.97
N ALA A 82 21.07 -13.21 -6.92
CA ALA A 82 21.58 -14.57 -7.12
C ALA A 82 21.03 -15.55 -6.06
N GLU A 83 20.78 -15.10 -4.82
CA GLU A 83 20.21 -15.94 -3.77
C GLU A 83 18.79 -16.45 -4.10
N TRP A 84 18.07 -15.77 -5.01
CA TRP A 84 16.72 -16.11 -5.45
C TRP A 84 16.69 -16.73 -6.86
N ASP A 85 17.84 -16.91 -7.51
CA ASP A 85 17.95 -17.64 -8.77
C ASP A 85 17.89 -19.16 -8.54
N ARG A 86 16.72 -19.59 -8.04
CA ARG A 86 16.42 -20.99 -7.69
C ARG A 86 15.25 -21.50 -8.53
N PRO A 87 15.21 -22.81 -8.83
CA PRO A 87 14.05 -23.42 -9.48
C PRO A 87 12.76 -23.14 -8.70
N GLY A 88 11.70 -22.75 -9.41
CA GLY A 88 10.37 -22.52 -8.83
C GLY A 88 10.12 -21.10 -8.31
N ILE A 89 11.15 -20.24 -8.17
CA ILE A 89 10.96 -18.84 -7.81
C ILE A 89 10.71 -18.03 -9.07
N ARG A 90 9.62 -17.26 -9.14
CA ARG A 90 9.27 -16.43 -10.32
C ARG A 90 8.99 -14.97 -9.96
N ASP A 91 8.42 -14.72 -8.79
CA ASP A 91 8.00 -13.40 -8.33
C ASP A 91 8.13 -13.25 -6.81
N GLY A 92 7.70 -12.09 -6.29
CA GLY A 92 7.73 -11.81 -4.85
C GLY A 92 6.90 -12.78 -4.02
N VAL A 93 5.83 -13.38 -4.57
CA VAL A 93 5.03 -14.40 -3.87
C VAL A 93 5.86 -15.65 -3.64
N ASP A 94 6.54 -16.15 -4.68
CA ASP A 94 7.39 -17.34 -4.55
C ASP A 94 8.58 -17.07 -3.61
N VAL A 95 9.13 -15.84 -3.61
CA VAL A 95 10.18 -15.42 -2.66
C VAL A 95 9.66 -15.45 -1.22
N LEU A 96 8.51 -14.82 -0.94
CA LEU A 96 7.94 -14.79 0.41
C LEU A 96 7.58 -16.21 0.90
N ALA A 97 7.05 -17.05 0.01
CA ALA A 97 6.75 -18.46 0.30
C ALA A 97 8.00 -19.26 0.67
N THR A 98 9.07 -19.09 -0.11
CA THR A 98 10.35 -19.76 0.15
C THR A 98 10.95 -19.27 1.47
N LEU A 99 10.93 -17.96 1.74
CA LEU A 99 11.42 -17.39 3.00
C LEU A 99 10.68 -17.93 4.22
N ALA A 100 9.36 -18.01 4.16
CA ALA A 100 8.56 -18.56 5.26
C ALA A 100 8.92 -20.03 5.51
N ALA A 101 9.00 -20.84 4.45
CA ALA A 101 9.38 -22.25 4.54
C ALA A 101 10.79 -22.45 5.11
N ASP A 102 11.77 -21.68 4.62
CA ASP A 102 13.17 -21.72 5.09
C ASP A 102 13.29 -21.39 6.60
N ASN A 103 12.35 -20.60 7.14
CA ASN A 103 12.30 -20.23 8.56
C ASN A 103 11.29 -21.06 9.38
N CYS A 104 10.67 -22.09 8.80
CA CYS A 104 9.63 -22.91 9.45
C CYS A 104 8.42 -22.10 9.95
N GLU A 105 8.10 -21.00 9.26
CA GLU A 105 6.94 -20.15 9.53
C GLU A 105 5.83 -20.39 8.49
N PRO A 106 4.54 -20.23 8.85
CA PRO A 106 3.46 -20.25 7.88
C PRO A 106 3.53 -19.00 6.98
N LEU A 107 3.02 -19.13 5.76
CA LEU A 107 2.92 -18.02 4.83
C LEU A 107 1.90 -16.98 5.37
N PRO A 108 2.25 -15.69 5.50
CA PRO A 108 1.40 -14.72 6.18
C PRO A 108 0.35 -14.15 5.22
N TRP A 109 -0.58 -15.00 4.78
CA TRP A 109 -1.69 -14.60 3.90
C TRP A 109 -2.83 -13.90 4.64
N GLU A 110 -2.95 -14.14 5.95
CA GLU A 110 -3.89 -13.46 6.83
C GLU A 110 -3.42 -12.02 7.04
N THR A 111 -3.70 -11.19 6.04
CA THR A 111 -3.47 -9.75 6.04
C THR A 111 -4.81 -9.06 6.31
N LEU A 112 -4.78 -8.11 7.26
CA LEU A 112 -5.93 -7.50 7.98
C LEU A 112 -7.24 -7.24 7.19
#